data_AF-D9TFI9-F1
#
_entry.id   AF-D9TFI9-F1
#
_cell.length_a   1.000
_cell.length_b   1.000
_cell.length_c   1.000
_cell.angle_alpha   90.00
_cell.angle_beta   90.00
_cell.angle_gamma   90.00
#
_symmetry.space_group_name_H-M   'P 1'
#
loop_
_entity.id
_entity.type
_entity.pdbx_description
1 polymer ?
#
loop_
_entity_poly.entity_id
_entity_poly.type
_entity_poly.pdbx_seq_one_letter_code
_entity_poly.pdbx_strand_id
1 'polypeptide(L)'
;MKLKGFSLVEVIVAVAIFAIILIPIGIAFNQSMRVTSKSKENMDIAQVLNKAMEKMYADMGNDDSHFADVVYSLPDYSGSELEFGNDKYKVKYTVKRIDCDFDLILVANASNTVSVYQKVYDATYGGVKYDLSLSIPPSLSGVVNIEVYKEISGIDRAEYRFNNIPLIVTNPNFKIYFIDNTSTVNCNIDGVFEMNGGIRTSNYTTQLLEVWSKSFTVGSAASPTPSPTASPAGNFTTQRSTVKFISYTNSKFYHQLFEVTMEIWNEQKNRKVREYKFFMRG
;
A
#
# COMPACT_ATOMS: atom_id res chain seq x y z
N MET A 1 19.36 27.59 81.65
CA MET A 1 18.20 27.73 80.73
C MET A 1 17.45 26.42 80.69
N LYS A 2 16.22 26.36 81.23
CA LYS A 2 15.37 25.15 81.11
C LYS A 2 14.64 25.23 79.77
N LEU A 3 14.94 24.31 78.86
CA LEU A 3 14.16 24.10 77.62
C LEU A 3 12.73 23.75 78.05
N LYS A 4 11.76 24.62 77.74
CA LYS A 4 10.34 24.33 77.93
C LYS A 4 9.96 23.29 76.88
N GLY A 5 9.64 22.07 77.32
CA GLY A 5 9.08 21.03 76.46
C GLY A 5 7.66 21.43 76.02
N PHE A 6 7.29 21.03 74.81
CA PHE A 6 5.95 21.25 74.26
C PHE A 6 4.89 20.46 75.05
N SER A 7 3.70 21.06 75.23
CA SER A 7 2.53 20.38 75.78
C SER A 7 2.02 19.31 74.82
N LEU A 8 1.50 18.19 75.34
CA LEU A 8 0.86 17.14 74.53
C LEU A 8 -0.23 17.70 73.60
N VAL A 9 -0.99 18.68 74.09
CA VAL A 9 -2.05 19.35 73.32
C VAL A 9 -1.47 20.15 72.15
N GLU A 10 -0.36 20.87 72.37
CA GLU A 10 0.31 21.63 71.31
C GLU A 10 0.84 20.71 70.21
N VAL A 11 1.37 19.53 70.58
CA VAL A 11 1.85 18.54 69.61
C VAL A 11 0.69 17.96 68.79
N ILE A 12 -0.44 17.63 69.41
CA ILE A 12 -1.61 17.09 68.70
C ILE A 12 -2.20 18.13 67.74
N VAL A 13 -2.33 19.38 68.19
CA VAL A 13 -2.85 20.48 67.35
C VAL A 13 -1.91 20.75 66.18
N ALA A 14 -0.60 20.78 66.40
CA ALA A 14 0.38 20.96 65.33
C ALA A 14 0.30 19.84 64.29
N VAL A 15 0.25 18.57 64.73
CA VAL A 15 0.13 17.41 63.82
C VAL A 15 -1.19 17.45 63.03
N ALA A 16 -2.30 17.84 63.67
CA ALA A 16 -3.60 17.97 63.01
C ALA A 16 -3.58 19.05 61.92
N ILE A 17 -2.99 20.22 62.20
CA ILE A 17 -2.83 21.30 61.21
C ILE A 17 -1.95 20.83 60.05
N PHE A 18 -0.82 20.17 60.33
CA PHE A 18 0.04 19.62 59.28
C PHE A 18 -0.68 18.56 58.43
N ALA A 19 -1.46 17.66 59.03
CA ALA A 19 -2.20 16.63 58.30
C ALA A 19 -3.28 17.24 57.39
N ILE A 20 -4.02 18.24 57.88
CA ILE A 20 -5.04 18.97 57.10
C ILE A 20 -4.41 19.65 55.87
N ILE A 21 -3.18 20.16 55.99
CA ILE A 21 -2.48 20.83 54.89
C ILE A 21 -1.82 19.82 53.93
N LEU A 22 -1.13 18.80 54.45
CA LEU A 22 -0.29 17.92 53.63
C LEU A 22 -1.08 16.88 52.84
N ILE A 23 -2.20 16.37 53.37
CA ILE A 23 -2.99 15.32 52.70
C ILE A 23 -3.57 15.82 51.36
N PRO A 24 -4.26 16.98 51.29
CA PRO A 24 -4.78 17.49 50.02
C PRO A 24 -3.67 17.81 49.00
N ILE A 25 -2.53 18.34 49.46
CA ILE A 25 -1.36 18.63 48.63
C ILE A 25 -0.81 17.34 48.02
N GLY A 26 -0.64 16.28 48.82
CA GLY A 26 -0.17 14.99 48.34
C GLY A 26 -1.09 14.37 47.28
N ILE A 27 -2.41 14.48 47.47
CA ILE A 27 -3.39 14.02 46.48
C ILE A 27 -3.29 14.83 45.18
N ALA A 28 -3.18 16.17 45.27
CA ALA A 28 -3.07 17.05 44.11
C ALA A 28 -1.78 16.78 43.31
N PHE A 29 -0.64 16.59 43.97
CA PHE A 29 0.62 16.23 43.30
C PHE A 29 0.50 14.89 42.57
N ASN A 30 -0.08 13.87 43.20
CA ASN A 30 -0.25 12.56 42.58
C ASN A 30 -1.16 12.62 41.34
N GLN A 31 -2.25 13.39 41.41
CA GLN A 31 -3.13 13.64 40.26
C GLN A 31 -2.39 14.38 39.14
N SER A 32 -1.64 15.44 39.47
CA SER A 32 -0.87 16.23 38.50
C SER A 32 0.21 15.39 37.79
N MET A 33 0.94 14.56 38.53
CA MET A 33 1.94 13.64 37.96
C MET A 33 1.29 12.62 37.03
N ARG A 34 0.13 12.06 37.42
CA ARG A 34 -0.61 11.10 36.58
C ARG A 34 -1.10 11.73 35.28
N VAL A 35 -1.62 12.96 35.33
CA VAL A 35 -2.04 13.70 34.14
C VAL A 35 -0.85 14.00 33.24
N THR A 36 0.25 14.50 33.81
CA THR A 36 1.47 14.84 33.06
C THR A 36 2.09 13.60 32.40
N SER A 37 2.17 12.48 33.11
CA SER A 37 2.68 11.22 32.57
C SER A 37 1.81 10.68 31.44
N LYS A 38 0.47 10.74 31.57
CA LYS A 38 -0.45 10.32 30.51
C LYS A 38 -0.36 11.24 29.29
N SER A 39 -0.20 12.54 29.50
CA SER A 39 0.01 13.51 28.42
C SER A 39 1.32 13.27 27.69
N LYS A 40 2.41 12.95 28.42
CA LYS A 40 3.68 12.56 27.81
C LYS A 40 3.53 11.31 26.94
N GLU A 41 2.94 10.23 27.48
CA GLU A 41 2.73 8.98 26.73
C GLU A 41 1.89 9.23 25.46
N ASN A 42 0.83 10.04 25.53
CA ASN A 42 0.04 10.41 24.36
C ASN A 42 0.83 11.21 23.32
N MET A 43 1.72 12.11 23.77
CA MET A 43 2.58 12.89 22.89
C MET A 43 3.60 12.00 22.19
N ASP A 44 4.25 11.10 22.92
CA ASP A 44 5.20 10.13 22.37
C ASP A 44 4.50 9.25 21.32
N ILE A 45 3.32 8.72 21.63
CA ILE A 45 2.52 7.91 20.70
C ILE A 45 2.15 8.69 19.43
N ALA A 46 1.79 9.98 19.55
CA ALA A 46 1.46 10.80 18.39
C ALA A 46 2.68 11.02 17.47
N GLN A 47 3.87 11.18 18.04
CA GLN A 47 5.12 11.26 17.27
C GLN A 47 5.48 9.93 16.62
N VAL A 48 5.34 8.81 17.35
CA VAL A 48 5.51 7.46 16.80
C VAL A 48 4.56 7.24 15.62
N LEU A 49 3.28 7.61 15.76
CA LEU A 49 2.28 7.47 14.70
C LEU A 49 2.69 8.20 13.42
N ASN A 50 3.12 9.46 13.52
CA ASN A 50 3.52 10.23 12.33
C ASN A 50 4.69 9.59 11.60
N LYS A 51 5.74 9.17 12.33
CA LYS A 51 6.89 8.48 11.74
C LYS A 51 6.52 7.11 11.15
N ALA A 52 5.65 6.39 11.85
CA ALA A 52 5.16 5.09 11.42
C ALA A 52 4.35 5.18 10.12
N MET A 53 3.51 6.20 9.98
CA MET A 53 2.77 6.46 8.74
C MET A 53 3.72 6.70 7.57
N GLU A 54 4.74 7.55 7.75
CA GLU A 54 5.72 7.85 6.70
C GLU A 54 6.51 6.59 6.29
N LYS A 55 6.99 5.83 7.28
CA LYS A 55 7.72 4.59 7.04
C LYS A 55 6.86 3.54 6.33
N MET A 56 5.60 3.40 6.74
CA MET A 56 4.64 2.49 6.11
C MET A 56 4.43 2.83 4.63
N TYR A 57 4.24 4.10 4.26
CA TYR A 57 4.12 4.51 2.85
C TYR A 57 5.38 4.17 2.05
N ALA A 58 6.56 4.37 2.65
CA ALA A 58 7.83 4.02 2.00
C ALA A 58 7.99 2.51 1.78
N ASP A 59 7.63 1.70 2.77
CA ASP A 59 7.76 0.24 2.70
C ASP A 59 6.75 -0.38 1.73
N MET A 60 5.49 0.08 1.75
CA MET A 60 4.48 -0.34 0.77
C MET A 60 4.91 -0.03 -0.67
N GLY A 61 5.66 1.06 -0.90
CA GLY A 61 6.10 1.44 -2.24
C GLY A 61 7.15 0.51 -2.84
N ASN A 62 7.93 -0.15 -1.99
CA ASN A 62 9.06 -0.99 -2.40
C ASN A 62 8.73 -2.49 -2.35
N ASP A 63 7.69 -2.88 -1.63
CA ASP A 63 7.24 -4.26 -1.52
C ASP A 63 6.32 -4.61 -2.70
N ASP A 64 6.60 -5.68 -3.45
CA ASP A 64 5.70 -6.19 -4.50
C ASP A 64 4.85 -7.39 -4.01
N SER A 65 5.08 -7.89 -2.80
CA SER A 65 4.32 -9.02 -2.22
C SER A 65 2.84 -8.70 -2.05
N HIS A 66 2.50 -7.42 -1.86
CA HIS A 66 1.13 -6.94 -1.75
C HIS A 66 0.25 -7.26 -2.96
N PHE A 67 0.83 -7.65 -4.10
CA PHE A 67 0.09 -8.11 -5.25
C PHE A 67 -0.44 -9.53 -5.09
N ALA A 68 0.36 -10.45 -4.53
CA ALA A 68 0.03 -11.87 -4.40
C ALA A 68 -0.89 -12.16 -3.22
N ASP A 69 -0.71 -11.46 -2.10
CA ASP A 69 -1.44 -11.75 -0.87
C ASP A 69 -2.64 -10.80 -0.65
N VAL A 70 -3.76 -11.33 -0.12
CA VAL A 70 -4.90 -10.50 0.32
C VAL A 70 -4.54 -9.73 1.59
N VAL A 71 -3.85 -10.41 2.51
CA VAL A 71 -3.41 -9.90 3.80
C VAL A 71 -1.93 -10.19 3.94
N TYR A 72 -1.15 -9.15 4.20
CA TYR A 72 0.30 -9.25 4.35
C TYR A 72 0.76 -8.34 5.50
N SER A 73 1.99 -8.59 5.97
CA SER A 73 2.61 -7.78 7.03
C SER A 73 3.81 -7.06 6.46
N LEU A 74 3.94 -5.77 6.77
CA LEU A 74 5.17 -5.03 6.48
C LEU A 74 6.21 -5.33 7.56
N PRO A 75 7.51 -5.08 7.30
CA PRO A 75 8.54 -5.16 8.32
C PRO A 75 8.19 -4.31 9.56
N ASP A 76 8.45 -4.85 10.75
CA ASP A 76 8.30 -4.11 12.00
C ASP A 76 9.19 -2.85 11.97
N TYR A 77 8.61 -1.68 12.26
CA TYR A 77 9.38 -0.45 12.40
C TYR A 77 9.85 -0.29 13.83
N SER A 78 11.16 -0.29 14.01
CA SER A 78 11.85 -0.10 15.29
C SER A 78 13.16 0.65 15.05
N GLY A 79 13.68 1.30 16.10
CA GLY A 79 14.94 2.04 16.00
C GLY A 79 15.01 3.22 16.96
N SER A 80 16.14 3.93 16.93
CA SER A 80 16.37 5.13 17.75
C SER A 80 15.39 6.26 17.44
N GLU A 81 14.81 6.28 16.24
CA GLU A 81 13.80 7.26 15.85
C GLU A 81 12.48 7.11 16.63
N LEU A 82 12.25 5.96 17.24
CA LEU A 82 11.10 5.65 18.08
C LEU A 82 11.46 5.61 19.58
N GLU A 83 12.56 6.25 19.97
CA GLU A 83 12.98 6.38 21.37
C GLU A 83 12.66 7.80 21.88
N PHE A 84 11.89 7.87 22.97
CA PHE A 84 11.44 9.13 23.58
C PHE A 84 11.78 9.15 25.07
N GLY A 85 12.93 9.74 25.37
CA GLY A 85 13.53 9.67 26.70
C GLY A 85 13.91 8.22 27.02
N ASN A 86 13.34 7.66 28.08
CA ASN A 86 13.59 6.26 28.44
C ASN A 86 12.64 5.27 27.76
N ASP A 87 11.56 5.72 27.09
CA ASP A 87 10.59 4.80 26.47
C ASP A 87 11.03 4.45 25.04
N LYS A 88 11.00 3.16 24.69
CA LYS A 88 11.29 2.66 23.35
C LYS A 88 10.05 2.00 22.74
N TYR A 89 9.73 2.36 21.51
CA TYR A 89 8.56 1.86 20.80
C TYR A 89 8.93 1.06 19.55
N LYS A 90 8.05 0.12 19.19
CA LYS A 90 8.03 -0.55 17.89
C LYS A 90 6.64 -0.51 17.30
N VAL A 91 6.56 -0.56 15.99
CA VAL A 91 5.29 -0.55 15.26
C VAL A 91 5.19 -1.76 14.35
N LYS A 92 4.05 -2.44 14.42
CA LYS A 92 3.71 -3.56 13.55
C LYS A 92 2.60 -3.14 12.60
N TYR A 93 2.70 -3.56 11.34
CA TYR A 93 1.71 -3.26 10.33
C TYR A 93 1.13 -4.54 9.76
N THR A 94 -0.20 -4.61 9.74
CA THR A 94 -0.94 -5.60 8.97
C THR A 94 -1.75 -4.87 7.93
N VAL A 95 -1.57 -5.23 6.67
CA VAL A 95 -2.23 -4.60 5.53
C VAL A 95 -3.16 -5.60 4.89
N LYS A 96 -4.40 -5.19 4.67
CA LYS A 96 -5.41 -5.94 3.95
C LYS A 96 -5.82 -5.14 2.71
N ARG A 97 -5.73 -5.75 1.53
CA ARG A 97 -6.22 -5.14 0.29
C ARG A 97 -7.73 -5.30 0.20
N ILE A 98 -8.42 -4.20 -0.07
CA ILE A 98 -9.89 -4.13 -0.17
C ILE A 98 -10.33 -4.07 -1.62
N ASP A 99 -9.68 -3.25 -2.44
CA ASP A 99 -10.02 -3.08 -3.85
C ASP A 99 -8.80 -2.68 -4.69
N CYS A 100 -8.88 -2.91 -6.00
CA CYS A 100 -7.91 -2.43 -6.97
C CYS A 100 -8.49 -2.26 -8.38
N ASP A 101 -8.05 -1.26 -9.15
CA ASP A 101 -8.60 -1.01 -10.49
C ASP A 101 -7.87 -1.74 -11.63
N PHE A 102 -6.77 -2.46 -11.39
CA PHE A 102 -6.11 -3.18 -12.48
C PHE A 102 -6.88 -4.45 -12.84
N ASP A 103 -7.02 -4.72 -14.12
CA ASP A 103 -7.59 -5.97 -14.60
C ASP A 103 -6.56 -7.10 -14.48
N LEU A 104 -5.30 -6.81 -14.83
CA LEU A 104 -4.21 -7.77 -14.91
C LEU A 104 -2.90 -7.23 -14.34
N ILE A 105 -2.12 -8.12 -13.72
CA ILE A 105 -0.73 -7.90 -13.34
C ILE A 105 0.17 -8.85 -14.12
N LEU A 106 1.17 -8.30 -14.79
CA LEU A 106 2.19 -9.05 -15.51
C LEU A 106 3.49 -9.00 -14.73
N VAL A 107 4.08 -10.16 -14.47
CA VAL A 107 5.38 -10.28 -13.82
C VAL A 107 6.30 -11.05 -14.74
N ALA A 108 7.30 -10.35 -15.28
CA ALA A 108 8.42 -10.99 -15.95
C ALA A 108 9.37 -11.56 -14.89
N ASN A 109 9.92 -12.76 -15.10
CA ASN A 109 11.01 -13.28 -14.28
C ASN A 109 12.35 -13.20 -15.02
N ALA A 110 13.47 -13.47 -14.32
CA ALA A 110 14.82 -13.45 -14.89
C ALA A 110 15.04 -14.42 -16.08
N SER A 111 14.14 -15.40 -16.25
CA SER A 111 14.14 -16.33 -17.39
C SER A 111 13.25 -15.86 -18.55
N ASN A 112 12.76 -14.62 -18.52
CA ASN A 112 11.83 -14.02 -19.49
C ASN A 112 10.47 -14.74 -19.60
N THR A 113 10.09 -15.52 -18.60
CA THR A 113 8.72 -16.03 -18.48
C THR A 113 7.84 -14.90 -17.96
N VAL A 114 6.72 -14.64 -18.63
CA VAL A 114 5.71 -13.68 -18.17
C VAL A 114 4.59 -14.43 -17.46
N SER A 115 4.46 -14.19 -16.16
CA SER A 115 3.32 -14.67 -15.38
C SER A 115 2.24 -13.61 -15.39
N VAL A 116 1.02 -13.98 -15.80
CA VAL A 116 -0.15 -13.10 -15.84
C VAL A 116 -1.07 -13.48 -14.70
N TYR A 117 -1.31 -12.51 -13.83
CA TYR A 117 -2.25 -12.63 -12.72
C TYR A 117 -3.50 -11.81 -13.02
N GLN A 118 -4.66 -12.37 -12.72
CA GLN A 118 -5.96 -11.75 -12.98
C GLN A 118 -6.61 -11.28 -11.69
N LYS A 119 -7.29 -10.13 -11.74
CA LYS A 119 -8.14 -9.64 -10.65
C LYS A 119 -9.23 -10.67 -10.30
N VAL A 120 -9.25 -11.13 -9.05
CA VAL A 120 -10.26 -12.05 -8.50
C VAL A 120 -10.83 -11.47 -7.21
N TYR A 121 -12.16 -11.52 -7.07
CA TYR A 121 -12.84 -11.13 -5.83
C TYR A 121 -12.90 -12.31 -4.86
N ASP A 122 -12.36 -12.15 -3.67
CA ASP A 122 -12.41 -13.16 -2.61
C ASP A 122 -13.59 -12.88 -1.67
N ALA A 123 -14.65 -13.68 -1.81
CA ALA A 123 -15.85 -13.58 -0.99
C ALA A 123 -15.63 -13.98 0.47
N THR A 124 -14.59 -14.76 0.78
CA THR A 124 -14.30 -15.24 2.14
C THR A 124 -13.66 -14.14 2.97
N TYR A 125 -12.78 -13.35 2.36
CA TYR A 125 -12.02 -12.30 3.05
C TYR A 125 -12.48 -10.88 2.75
N GLY A 126 -13.42 -10.69 1.82
CA GLY A 126 -14.05 -9.39 1.53
C GLY A 126 -13.08 -8.40 0.92
N GLY A 127 -12.34 -8.83 -0.11
CA GLY A 127 -11.35 -8.00 -0.79
C GLY A 127 -10.96 -8.55 -2.16
N VAL A 128 -9.99 -7.90 -2.79
CA VAL A 128 -9.47 -8.30 -4.09
C VAL A 128 -8.12 -8.98 -3.96
N LYS A 129 -7.88 -10.00 -4.78
CA LYS A 129 -6.56 -10.59 -5.01
C LYS A 129 -6.25 -10.78 -6.48
N TYR A 130 -5.00 -11.17 -6.75
CA TYR A 130 -4.54 -11.53 -8.08
C TYR A 130 -4.08 -12.98 -8.08
N ASP A 131 -4.83 -13.83 -8.78
CA ASP A 131 -4.48 -15.24 -8.92
C ASP A 131 -3.74 -15.47 -10.24
N LEU A 132 -2.70 -16.31 -10.20
CA LEU A 132 -1.96 -16.71 -11.40
C LEU A 132 -2.93 -17.37 -12.38
N SER A 133 -3.06 -16.79 -13.57
CA SER A 133 -3.98 -17.26 -14.60
C SER A 133 -3.26 -18.03 -15.69
N LEU A 134 -2.09 -17.54 -16.12
CA LEU A 134 -1.25 -18.22 -17.10
C LEU A 134 0.21 -17.80 -16.97
N SER A 135 1.11 -18.65 -17.46
CA SER A 135 2.54 -18.36 -17.59
C SER A 135 2.96 -18.55 -19.04
N ILE A 136 3.54 -17.51 -19.64
CA ILE A 136 4.01 -17.49 -21.01
C ILE A 136 5.52 -17.80 -20.99
N PRO A 137 5.95 -18.99 -21.44
CA PRO A 137 7.37 -19.33 -21.47
C PRO A 137 8.12 -18.46 -22.50
N PRO A 138 9.46 -18.37 -22.37
CA PRO A 138 10.30 -17.56 -23.27
C PRO A 138 10.36 -18.06 -24.72
N SER A 139 9.68 -19.16 -25.08
CA SER A 139 9.78 -19.84 -26.38
C SER A 139 9.02 -19.19 -27.54
N LEU A 140 8.58 -17.94 -27.40
CA LEU A 140 7.93 -17.15 -28.45
C LEU A 140 8.74 -15.88 -28.74
N SER A 141 9.76 -16.01 -29.58
CA SER A 141 10.47 -14.91 -30.27
C SER A 141 10.91 -13.68 -29.45
N GLY A 142 10.99 -13.77 -28.12
CA GLY A 142 11.37 -12.66 -27.25
C GLY A 142 10.36 -11.49 -27.22
N VAL A 143 9.12 -11.66 -27.69
CA VAL A 143 8.05 -10.64 -27.67
C VAL A 143 6.70 -11.23 -27.24
N VAL A 144 6.05 -10.61 -26.25
CA VAL A 144 4.67 -10.91 -25.84
C VAL A 144 3.71 -9.96 -26.54
N ASN A 145 2.85 -10.50 -27.41
CA ASN A 145 1.78 -9.73 -28.05
C ASN A 145 0.54 -9.73 -27.16
N ILE A 146 0.02 -8.53 -26.89
CA ILE A 146 -1.16 -8.29 -26.08
C ILE A 146 -2.20 -7.57 -26.94
N GLU A 147 -3.34 -8.22 -27.16
CA GLU A 147 -4.49 -7.64 -27.85
C GLU A 147 -5.69 -7.67 -26.90
N VAL A 148 -6.44 -6.58 -26.81
CA VAL A 148 -7.60 -6.49 -25.91
C VAL A 148 -8.86 -6.32 -26.74
N TYR A 149 -9.88 -7.15 -26.52
CA TYR A 149 -11.14 -7.11 -27.24
C TYR A 149 -12.29 -6.86 -26.26
N LYS A 150 -12.99 -5.74 -26.40
CA LYS A 150 -14.18 -5.39 -25.61
C LYS A 150 -15.44 -5.93 -26.27
N GLU A 151 -16.26 -6.62 -25.49
CA GLU A 151 -17.58 -7.06 -25.92
C GLU A 151 -18.53 -5.86 -26.08
N ILE A 152 -19.14 -5.73 -27.27
CA ILE A 152 -20.13 -4.67 -27.57
C ILE A 152 -21.57 -5.19 -27.52
N SER A 153 -21.78 -6.51 -27.38
CA SER A 153 -23.11 -7.13 -27.35
C SER A 153 -23.89 -6.92 -26.04
N GLY A 154 -23.58 -5.90 -25.25
CA GLY A 154 -24.25 -5.58 -23.98
C GLY A 154 -23.78 -6.37 -22.76
N ILE A 155 -22.73 -7.19 -22.88
CA ILE A 155 -22.08 -7.87 -21.75
C ILE A 155 -20.81 -7.09 -21.41
N ASP A 156 -20.61 -6.74 -20.13
CA ASP A 156 -19.40 -6.03 -19.71
C ASP A 156 -18.23 -7.00 -19.51
N ARG A 157 -17.56 -7.32 -20.61
CA ARG A 157 -16.49 -8.32 -20.70
C ARG A 157 -15.41 -7.85 -21.67
N ALA A 158 -14.16 -8.19 -21.36
CA ALA A 158 -13.05 -8.12 -22.31
C ALA A 158 -12.32 -9.45 -22.43
N GLU A 159 -11.79 -9.73 -23.61
CA GLU A 159 -10.83 -10.80 -23.86
C GLU A 159 -9.43 -10.17 -24.03
N TYR A 160 -8.52 -10.46 -23.11
CA TYR A 160 -7.11 -10.15 -23.19
C TYR A 160 -6.37 -11.33 -23.82
N ARG A 161 -5.76 -11.15 -24.98
CA ARG A 161 -5.03 -12.21 -25.68
C ARG A 161 -3.55 -12.04 -25.51
N PHE A 162 -2.89 -13.07 -25.02
CA PHE A 162 -1.45 -13.15 -24.86
C PHE A 162 -0.88 -14.17 -25.82
N ASN A 163 -0.24 -13.73 -26.92
CA ASN A 163 0.26 -14.63 -27.97
C ASN A 163 -0.77 -15.71 -28.37
N ASN A 164 -2.01 -15.28 -28.63
CA ASN A 164 -3.18 -16.10 -28.93
C ASN A 164 -3.83 -16.89 -27.78
N ILE A 165 -3.29 -16.82 -26.56
CA ILE A 165 -3.92 -17.41 -25.38
C ILE A 165 -4.96 -16.42 -24.82
N PRO A 166 -6.27 -16.75 -24.83
CA PRO A 166 -7.31 -15.85 -24.35
C PRO A 166 -7.42 -15.87 -22.83
N LEU A 167 -7.62 -14.69 -22.24
CA LEU A 167 -7.97 -14.50 -20.84
C LEU A 167 -9.20 -13.59 -20.74
N ILE A 168 -10.24 -14.07 -20.05
CA ILE A 168 -11.52 -13.36 -19.99
C ILE A 168 -11.62 -12.59 -18.68
N VAL A 169 -11.85 -11.28 -18.80
CA VAL A 169 -12.11 -10.38 -17.66
C VAL A 169 -13.55 -9.88 -17.74
N THR A 170 -14.26 -9.95 -16.61
CA THR A 170 -15.61 -9.38 -16.46
C THR A 170 -15.50 -8.04 -15.75
N ASN A 171 -16.32 -7.07 -16.15
CA ASN A 171 -16.24 -5.66 -15.72
C ASN A 171 -14.82 -5.06 -15.89
N PRO A 172 -14.27 -5.06 -17.12
CA PRO A 172 -12.91 -4.60 -17.39
C PRO A 172 -12.74 -3.09 -17.17
N ASN A 173 -11.66 -2.72 -16.49
CA ASN A 173 -11.21 -1.34 -16.31
C ASN A 173 -10.21 -0.89 -17.39
N PHE A 174 -9.72 -1.81 -18.22
CA PHE A 174 -8.72 -1.58 -19.26
C PHE A 174 -7.42 -1.02 -18.70
N LYS A 175 -6.98 -1.60 -17.57
CA LYS A 175 -5.75 -1.24 -16.87
C LYS A 175 -4.91 -2.48 -16.64
N ILE A 176 -3.66 -2.43 -17.11
CA ILE A 176 -2.67 -3.49 -16.93
C ILE A 176 -1.52 -2.92 -16.11
N TYR A 177 -1.07 -3.66 -15.10
CA TYR A 177 0.16 -3.33 -14.38
C TYR A 177 1.27 -4.32 -14.76
N PHE A 178 2.44 -3.79 -15.13
CA PHE A 178 3.61 -4.55 -15.51
C PHE A 178 4.72 -4.34 -14.49
N ILE A 179 5.20 -5.44 -13.92
CA ILE A 179 6.33 -5.49 -13.00
C ILE A 179 7.55 -5.95 -13.80
N ASP A 180 8.43 -5.01 -14.13
CA ASP A 180 9.71 -5.34 -14.73
C ASP A 180 10.63 -5.97 -13.66
N ASN A 181 11.14 -7.17 -13.93
CA ASN A 181 12.34 -7.66 -13.26
C ASN A 181 13.58 -7.29 -14.08
N THR A 182 14.76 -7.64 -13.56
CA THR A 182 16.08 -7.34 -14.14
C THR A 182 16.31 -7.79 -15.59
N SER A 183 15.39 -8.53 -16.21
CA SER A 183 15.46 -8.95 -17.61
C SER A 183 14.44 -8.21 -18.50
N THR A 184 14.89 -7.79 -19.68
CA THR A 184 14.08 -7.05 -20.66
C THR A 184 13.13 -7.99 -21.39
N VAL A 185 11.85 -8.02 -21.01
CA VAL A 185 10.79 -8.67 -21.80
C VAL A 185 10.17 -7.66 -22.75
N ASN A 186 10.21 -7.95 -24.06
CA ASN A 186 9.54 -7.09 -25.02
C ASN A 186 8.04 -7.40 -25.05
N CYS A 187 7.19 -6.37 -25.00
CA CYS A 187 5.76 -6.48 -25.22
C CYS A 187 5.31 -5.61 -26.39
N ASN A 188 4.42 -6.15 -27.21
CA ASN A 188 3.70 -5.42 -28.25
C ASN A 188 2.23 -5.33 -27.84
N ILE A 189 1.68 -4.12 -27.77
CA ILE A 189 0.32 -3.87 -27.26
C ILE A 189 -0.46 -3.06 -28.29
N ASP A 190 -1.60 -3.59 -28.75
CA ASP A 190 -2.37 -3.01 -29.87
C ASP A 190 -3.76 -2.49 -29.47
N GLY A 191 -3.85 -1.75 -28.37
CA GLY A 191 -5.08 -1.04 -27.97
C GLY A 191 -6.28 -1.96 -27.65
N VAL A 192 -7.49 -1.38 -27.73
CA VAL A 192 -8.75 -2.08 -27.44
C VAL A 192 -9.63 -2.15 -28.69
N PHE A 193 -9.87 -3.37 -29.16
CA PHE A 193 -10.70 -3.71 -30.30
C PHE A 193 -12.13 -4.06 -29.90
N GLU A 194 -13.05 -4.05 -30.87
CA GLU A 194 -14.41 -4.53 -30.71
C GLU A 194 -14.49 -6.05 -30.87
N MET A 195 -15.33 -6.67 -30.06
CA MET A 195 -15.79 -8.04 -30.19
C MET A 195 -17.32 -8.06 -30.06
N ASN A 196 -17.99 -8.82 -30.91
CA ASN A 196 -19.45 -8.97 -30.88
C ASN A 196 -19.83 -10.45 -30.81
N GLY A 197 -20.41 -10.88 -29.70
CA GLY A 197 -20.81 -12.27 -29.49
C GLY A 197 -19.62 -13.24 -29.54
N GLY A 198 -18.45 -12.82 -29.06
CA GLY A 198 -17.20 -13.59 -29.14
C GLY A 198 -16.46 -13.50 -30.49
N ILE A 199 -17.04 -12.85 -31.51
CA ILE A 199 -16.38 -12.63 -32.80
C ILE A 199 -15.50 -11.40 -32.70
N ARG A 200 -14.20 -11.60 -32.88
CA ARG A 200 -13.19 -10.52 -32.83
C ARG A 200 -13.16 -9.77 -34.14
N THR A 201 -13.00 -8.46 -34.06
CA THR A 201 -12.91 -7.58 -35.22
C THR A 201 -11.59 -6.81 -35.20
N SER A 202 -11.25 -6.15 -36.31
CA SER A 202 -10.16 -5.18 -36.36
C SER A 202 -10.62 -3.76 -36.03
N ASN A 203 -11.88 -3.56 -35.65
CA ASN A 203 -12.41 -2.24 -35.32
C ASN A 203 -11.91 -1.83 -33.93
N TYR A 204 -11.49 -0.58 -33.78
CA TYR A 204 -11.05 -0.04 -32.51
C TYR A 204 -12.21 0.58 -31.74
N THR A 205 -12.16 0.47 -30.42
CA THR A 205 -13.03 1.21 -29.51
C THR A 205 -12.45 2.59 -29.17
N THR A 206 -13.26 3.46 -28.57
CA THR A 206 -12.79 4.73 -27.99
C THR A 206 -12.11 4.54 -26.61
N GLN A 207 -12.02 3.32 -26.11
CA GLN A 207 -11.50 3.02 -24.79
C GLN A 207 -9.97 3.15 -24.78
N LEU A 208 -9.44 3.77 -23.72
CA LEU A 208 -8.01 3.83 -23.48
C LEU A 208 -7.57 2.59 -22.69
N LEU A 209 -6.55 1.89 -23.19
CA LEU A 209 -5.81 0.88 -22.44
C LEU A 209 -4.66 1.54 -21.71
N GLU A 210 -4.71 1.54 -20.38
CA GLU A 210 -3.63 2.06 -19.55
C GLU A 210 -2.68 0.93 -19.16
N VAL A 211 -1.40 1.11 -19.45
CA VAL A 211 -0.35 0.15 -19.11
C VAL A 211 0.60 0.84 -18.13
N TRP A 212 0.71 0.29 -16.94
CA TRP A 212 1.40 0.88 -15.82
C TRP A 212 2.69 0.12 -15.51
N SER A 213 3.80 0.80 -15.25
CA SER A 213 5.02 0.15 -14.74
C SER A 213 5.88 1.11 -13.91
N LYS A 214 6.59 0.58 -12.90
CA LYS A 214 7.64 1.30 -12.15
C LYS A 214 8.82 1.73 -13.03
N SER A 215 9.15 0.98 -14.08
CA SER A 215 10.34 1.24 -14.91
C SER A 215 10.08 2.10 -16.13
N PHE A 216 8.84 2.53 -16.36
CA PHE A 216 8.56 3.53 -17.39
C PHE A 216 9.14 4.87 -16.94
N THR A 217 10.20 5.31 -17.59
CA THR A 217 10.63 6.71 -17.53
C THR A 217 9.61 7.51 -18.32
N VAL A 218 8.93 8.47 -17.69
CA VAL A 218 7.94 9.32 -18.38
C VAL A 218 8.66 10.24 -19.36
N GLY A 219 8.90 9.74 -20.56
CA GLY A 219 9.21 10.52 -21.75
C GLY A 219 8.06 10.41 -22.71
N SER A 220 6.91 11.01 -22.38
CA SER A 220 5.81 11.29 -23.34
C SER A 220 5.57 10.20 -24.39
N ALA A 221 5.15 9.01 -23.97
CA ALA A 221 4.75 7.96 -24.90
C ALA A 221 3.33 8.22 -25.39
N ALA A 222 3.22 9.09 -26.39
CA ALA A 222 2.29 9.06 -27.53
C ALA A 222 2.13 10.48 -28.11
N SER A 223 2.85 10.77 -29.19
CA SER A 223 2.34 11.67 -30.23
C SER A 223 2.08 10.80 -31.46
N PRO A 224 0.97 10.99 -32.21
CA PRO A 224 0.48 10.06 -33.24
C PRO A 224 1.29 10.06 -34.55
N THR A 225 2.51 10.57 -34.54
CA THR A 225 3.44 10.53 -35.67
C THR A 225 4.74 9.89 -35.20
N PRO A 226 5.39 9.04 -36.02
CA PRO A 226 6.68 8.43 -35.67
C PRO A 226 7.70 9.55 -35.49
N SER A 227 7.86 10.04 -34.26
CA SER A 227 8.92 10.97 -33.91
C SER A 227 10.11 10.12 -33.47
N PRO A 228 11.26 10.18 -34.16
CA PRO A 228 12.43 9.34 -33.90
C PRO A 228 13.18 9.70 -32.60
N THR A 229 12.56 10.48 -31.71
CA THR A 229 13.16 11.05 -30.51
C THR A 229 12.33 10.87 -29.24
N ALA A 230 11.18 10.17 -29.29
CA ALA A 230 10.52 9.75 -28.06
C ALA A 230 11.34 8.64 -27.41
N SER A 231 11.80 8.83 -26.17
CA SER A 231 12.49 7.78 -25.43
C SER A 231 11.49 6.63 -25.22
N PRO A 232 11.67 5.47 -25.87
CA PRO A 232 10.75 4.37 -25.71
C PRO A 232 10.81 3.89 -24.26
N ALA A 233 9.69 3.39 -23.72
CA ALA A 233 9.81 2.35 -22.72
C ALA A 233 10.57 1.22 -23.43
N GLY A 234 11.84 1.00 -23.09
CA GLY A 234 12.81 0.31 -23.96
C GLY A 234 12.36 -1.07 -24.47
N ASN A 235 11.41 -1.71 -23.78
CA ASN A 235 10.87 -3.03 -24.10
C ASN A 235 9.38 -3.02 -24.47
N PHE A 236 8.73 -1.86 -24.63
CA PHE A 236 7.31 -1.79 -24.96
C PHE A 236 7.11 -0.99 -26.25
N THR A 237 6.48 -1.62 -27.22
CA THR A 237 6.05 -0.95 -28.44
C THR A 237 4.53 -0.87 -28.44
N THR A 238 4.01 0.32 -28.68
CA THR A 238 2.62 0.53 -29.09
C THR A 238 2.65 1.08 -30.50
N GLN A 239 1.67 0.69 -31.32
CA GLN A 239 1.47 1.29 -32.63
C GLN A 239 0.34 2.35 -32.63
N ARG A 240 -0.24 2.66 -31.46
CA ARG A 240 -1.54 3.36 -31.37
C ARG A 240 -1.68 4.36 -30.23
N SER A 241 -2.53 5.35 -30.46
CA SER A 241 -2.93 6.40 -29.51
C SER A 241 -3.92 5.93 -28.44
N THR A 242 -4.49 4.74 -28.59
CA THR A 242 -5.43 4.12 -27.64
C THR A 242 -4.73 3.35 -26.51
N VAL A 243 -3.39 3.33 -26.51
CA VAL A 243 -2.57 2.77 -25.42
C VAL A 243 -1.83 3.90 -24.74
N LYS A 244 -1.95 4.00 -23.42
CA LYS A 244 -1.24 4.99 -22.60
C LYS A 244 -0.32 4.28 -21.62
N PHE A 245 0.98 4.53 -21.76
CA PHE A 245 1.96 4.06 -20.78
C PHE A 245 2.09 5.05 -19.62
N ILE A 246 2.00 4.54 -18.40
CA ILE A 246 1.99 5.37 -17.19
C ILE A 246 3.06 4.86 -16.22
N SER A 247 3.94 5.76 -15.79
CA SER A 247 4.91 5.44 -14.76
C SER A 247 4.26 5.33 -13.40
N TYR A 248 4.43 4.18 -12.76
CA TYR A 248 3.98 3.94 -11.39
C TYR A 248 4.75 4.79 -10.38
N THR A 249 5.95 5.26 -10.72
CA THR A 249 6.81 6.06 -9.84
C THR A 249 6.21 7.42 -9.49
N ASN A 250 5.35 7.97 -10.34
CA ASN A 250 4.72 9.28 -10.15
C ASN A 250 3.26 9.21 -9.68
N SER A 251 2.63 8.03 -9.71
CA SER A 251 1.23 7.81 -9.34
C SER A 251 1.11 6.51 -8.55
N LYS A 252 2.06 6.36 -7.62
CA LYS A 252 2.15 5.23 -6.70
C LYS A 252 0.76 5.08 -6.09
N PHE A 253 0.14 3.94 -6.34
CA PHE A 253 -1.11 3.40 -5.78
C PHE A 253 -2.48 4.08 -5.90
N TYR A 254 -2.66 5.11 -6.74
CA TYR A 254 -3.97 5.77 -6.98
C TYR A 254 -5.17 4.82 -7.25
N HIS A 255 -4.88 3.58 -7.64
CA HIS A 255 -5.81 2.52 -8.02
C HIS A 255 -5.91 1.38 -7.02
N GLN A 256 -5.40 1.49 -5.79
CA GLN A 256 -5.50 0.44 -4.77
C GLN A 256 -6.05 1.01 -3.46
N LEU A 257 -7.02 0.30 -2.86
CA LEU A 257 -7.57 0.61 -1.55
C LEU A 257 -7.12 -0.45 -0.54
N PHE A 258 -6.50 0.00 0.54
CA PHE A 258 -6.03 -0.85 1.62
C PHE A 258 -6.69 -0.48 2.95
N GLU A 259 -6.93 -1.49 3.76
CA GLU A 259 -7.21 -1.38 5.19
C GLU A 259 -5.91 -1.70 5.94
N VAL A 260 -5.40 -0.74 6.70
CA VAL A 260 -4.18 -0.92 7.49
C VAL A 260 -4.54 -0.99 8.96
N THR A 261 -3.97 -1.98 9.63
CA THR A 261 -3.91 -2.06 11.08
C THR A 261 -2.48 -1.79 11.54
N MET A 262 -2.30 -0.76 12.35
CA MET A 262 -1.03 -0.35 12.92
C MET A 262 -1.07 -0.56 14.43
N GLU A 263 -0.19 -1.40 14.96
CA GLU A 263 -0.03 -1.62 16.39
C GLU A 263 1.23 -0.96 16.92
N ILE A 264 1.09 -0.05 17.89
CA ILE A 264 2.21 0.58 18.59
C ILE A 264 2.45 -0.17 19.90
N TRP A 265 3.67 -0.66 20.07
CA TRP A 265 4.12 -1.42 21.22
C TRP A 265 5.22 -0.67 21.97
N ASN A 266 5.15 -0.65 23.30
CA ASN A 266 6.28 -0.26 24.14
C ASN A 266 7.14 -1.51 24.33
N GLU A 267 8.38 -1.46 23.84
CA GLU A 267 9.27 -2.62 23.81
C GLU A 267 9.71 -3.04 25.20
N GLN A 268 10.03 -2.07 26.06
CA GLN A 268 10.52 -2.34 27.41
C GLN A 268 9.47 -3.00 28.30
N LYS A 269 8.22 -2.55 28.17
CA LYS A 269 7.08 -3.10 28.91
C LYS A 269 6.44 -4.29 28.20
N ASN A 270 6.93 -4.62 27.00
CA ASN A 270 6.38 -5.64 26.10
C ASN A 270 4.84 -5.58 26.01
N ARG A 271 4.29 -4.38 25.78
CA ARG A 271 2.84 -4.13 25.82
C ARG A 271 2.38 -3.33 24.61
N LYS A 272 1.28 -3.75 23.98
CA LYS A 272 0.54 -2.93 23.02
C LYS A 272 -0.02 -1.71 23.74
N VAL A 273 0.39 -0.53 23.28
CA VAL A 273 -0.02 0.75 23.86
C VAL A 273 -1.19 1.32 23.08
N ARG A 274 -1.20 1.12 21.75
CA ARG A 274 -2.27 1.61 20.89
C ARG A 274 -2.39 0.78 19.62
N GLU A 275 -3.58 0.79 19.06
CA GLU A 275 -3.89 0.22 17.75
C GLU A 275 -4.66 1.26 16.95
N TYR A 276 -4.31 1.40 15.69
CA TYR A 276 -5.00 2.23 14.73
C TYR A 276 -5.44 1.37 13.56
N LYS A 277 -6.68 1.56 13.14
CA LYS A 277 -7.24 0.91 11.96
C LYS A 277 -7.80 1.99 11.04
N PHE A 278 -7.32 2.06 9.80
CA PHE A 278 -7.70 3.09 8.85
C PHE A 278 -7.64 2.57 7.42
N PHE A 279 -8.39 3.24 6.54
CA PHE A 279 -8.29 3.02 5.10
C PHE A 279 -7.30 3.99 4.50
N MET A 280 -6.51 3.49 3.56
CA MET A 280 -5.65 4.32 2.73
C MET A 280 -5.85 3.93 1.27
N ARG A 281 -5.96 4.94 0.41
CA ARG A 281 -5.53 4.75 -0.97
C ARG A 281 -4.03 4.88 -0.94
N GLY A 282 -3.32 3.99 -1.62
CA GLY A 282 -1.96 4.40 -1.93
C GLY A 282 -1.98 5.47 -3.02
#